data_AF-A0A416DLA9-F1
#
_entry.id   AF-A0A416DLA9-F1
#
_cell.length_a   1.000
_cell.length_b   1.000
_cell.length_c   1.000
_cell.angle_alpha   90.00
_cell.angle_beta   90.00
_cell.angle_gamma   90.00
#
_symmetry.space_group_name_H-M   'P 1'
#
loop_
_entity.id
_entity.type
_entity.pdbx_description
1 polymer ?
#
loop_
_entity_poly.entity_id
_entity_poly.type
_entity_poly.pdbx_seq_one_letter_code
_entity_poly.pdbx_strand_id
1 'polypeptide(L)'
;MKKRIPAIILMFALFLTTSYAANTYRKTIAVTSGVNVEFNNEAIDMTDANGKAVEAFIYNGTTYVPIRAVSNAFGADIGYDRNTQTISIYDDFSEVCAVAHEMSSILSDYYSIVLMELTGVANENAANSMKDAVAELDTRIDNMYDTFIYLNSEDGSNTNFNLLSEPINKYHTAIMSCLTATQSYETFVGNQNSYNANKFIDNFHVVVDDYAAAQTAISDVFEEYSLWRDLGF
;
A
#
# COMPACT_ATOMS: atom_id res chain seq x y z
N MET A 1 -33.88 19.73 61.57
CA MET A 1 -34.08 19.67 60.10
C MET A 1 -33.61 20.94 59.34
N LYS A 2 -32.80 21.85 59.91
CA LYS A 2 -32.46 23.16 59.29
C LYS A 2 -31.08 23.27 58.60
N LYS A 3 -30.30 22.18 58.48
CA LYS A 3 -28.95 22.20 57.88
C LYS A 3 -28.84 21.62 56.46
N ARG A 4 -29.95 21.11 55.89
CA ARG A 4 -29.95 20.46 54.55
C ARG A 4 -30.40 21.39 53.40
N ILE A 5 -31.03 22.52 53.71
CA ILE A 5 -31.51 23.48 52.70
C ILE A 5 -30.35 24.26 52.01
N PRO A 6 -29.31 24.76 52.70
CA PRO A 6 -28.25 25.49 52.01
C PRO A 6 -27.37 24.58 51.13
N ALA A 7 -27.23 23.30 51.48
CA ALA A 7 -26.49 22.33 50.67
C ALA A 7 -27.20 22.00 49.34
N ILE A 8 -28.53 21.96 49.33
CA ILE A 8 -29.32 21.70 48.11
C ILE A 8 -29.29 22.92 47.18
N ILE A 9 -29.33 24.14 47.71
CA ILE A 9 -29.21 25.38 46.91
C ILE A 9 -27.81 25.50 46.30
N LEU A 10 -26.76 25.14 47.05
CA LEU A 10 -25.39 25.13 46.54
C LEU A 10 -25.17 24.06 45.48
N MET A 11 -25.79 22.87 45.62
CA MET A 11 -25.76 21.82 44.60
C MET A 11 -26.49 22.26 43.32
N PHE A 12 -27.63 22.94 43.42
CA PHE A 12 -28.37 23.45 42.26
C PHE A 12 -27.63 24.59 41.53
N ALA A 13 -26.88 25.41 42.28
CA ALA A 13 -26.06 26.49 41.70
C ALA A 13 -24.85 25.96 40.91
N LEU A 14 -24.31 24.79 41.24
CA LEU A 14 -23.18 24.17 40.55
C LEU A 14 -23.56 23.51 39.21
N PHE A 15 -24.83 23.14 39.01
CA PHE A 15 -25.35 22.66 37.72
C PHE A 15 -25.71 23.79 36.73
N LEU A 16 -25.62 25.06 37.14
CA LEU A 16 -25.80 26.24 36.28
C LEU A 16 -24.48 26.76 35.70
N THR A 17 -23.39 25.99 35.81
CA THR A 17 -22.16 26.32 35.09
C THR A 17 -22.44 26.26 33.60
N THR A 18 -22.47 27.46 33.03
CA THR A 18 -22.80 27.78 31.65
C THR A 18 -22.12 26.81 30.71
N SER A 19 -22.91 26.01 30.00
CA SER A 19 -22.49 25.45 28.72
C SER A 19 -21.99 26.61 27.88
N TYR A 20 -20.67 26.72 27.70
CA TYR A 20 -20.10 27.58 26.68
C TYR A 20 -20.62 27.01 25.35
N ALA A 21 -21.68 27.60 24.84
CA ALA A 21 -22.05 27.41 23.44
C ALA A 21 -20.84 27.92 22.64
N ALA A 22 -20.08 27.00 22.05
CA ALA A 22 -19.12 27.35 21.03
C ALA A 22 -19.91 28.09 19.94
N ASN A 23 -19.80 29.42 19.91
CA ASN A 23 -20.41 30.23 18.87
C ASN A 23 -19.79 29.78 17.56
N THR A 24 -20.50 28.92 16.84
CA THR A 24 -20.15 28.55 15.48
C THR A 24 -20.33 29.81 14.65
N TYR A 25 -19.24 30.48 14.30
CA TYR A 25 -19.25 31.62 13.40
C TYR A 25 -19.70 31.14 12.03
N ARG A 26 -20.98 31.32 11.72
CA ARG A 26 -21.53 31.01 10.40
C ARG A 26 -21.37 32.24 9.51
N LYS A 27 -20.66 32.07 8.40
CA LYS A 27 -20.56 33.07 7.33
C LYS A 27 -21.38 32.60 6.14
N THR A 28 -22.36 33.39 5.72
CA THR A 28 -23.05 33.17 4.45
C THR A 28 -22.23 33.84 3.34
N ILE A 29 -22.01 33.11 2.25
CA ILE A 29 -21.30 33.60 1.06
C ILE A 29 -22.20 33.40 -0.16
N ALA A 30 -22.08 34.29 -1.15
CA ALA A 30 -22.61 34.09 -2.49
C ALA A 30 -21.48 33.51 -3.35
N VAL A 31 -21.77 32.44 -4.09
CA VAL A 31 -20.80 31.71 -4.92
C VAL A 31 -21.33 31.56 -6.33
N THR A 32 -20.42 31.33 -7.28
CA THR A 32 -20.77 30.96 -8.66
C THR A 32 -20.60 29.45 -8.83
N SER A 33 -21.64 28.76 -9.27
CA SER A 33 -21.65 27.33 -9.55
C SER A 33 -21.35 27.03 -11.03
N GLY A 34 -21.28 25.75 -11.40
CA GLY A 34 -21.03 25.31 -12.78
C GLY A 34 -19.55 25.14 -13.13
N VAL A 35 -18.71 24.87 -12.12
CA VAL A 35 -17.29 24.51 -12.31
C VAL A 35 -17.18 23.00 -12.54
N ASN A 36 -16.56 22.62 -13.65
CA ASN A 36 -16.18 21.24 -13.91
C ASN A 36 -14.75 21.01 -13.41
N VAL A 37 -14.48 19.82 -12.88
CA VAL A 37 -13.17 19.38 -12.43
C VAL A 37 -12.83 18.09 -13.15
N GLU A 38 -11.65 18.06 -13.75
CA GLU A 38 -11.14 16.92 -14.50
C GLU A 38 -9.77 16.55 -13.96
N PHE A 39 -9.47 15.26 -13.99
CA PHE A 39 -8.16 14.69 -13.73
C PHE A 39 -7.81 13.82 -14.93
N ASN A 40 -6.68 14.10 -15.58
CA ASN A 40 -6.25 13.40 -16.80
C ASN A 40 -7.29 13.41 -17.93
N ASN A 41 -7.91 14.57 -18.19
CA ASN A 41 -8.98 14.75 -19.18
C ASN A 41 -10.26 13.95 -18.92
N GLU A 42 -10.38 13.32 -17.74
CA GLU A 42 -11.60 12.65 -17.30
C GLU A 42 -12.27 13.44 -16.18
N ALA A 43 -13.60 13.57 -16.26
CA ALA A 43 -14.36 14.20 -15.18
C ALA A 43 -14.26 13.34 -13.92
N ILE A 44 -13.92 13.95 -12.78
CA ILE A 44 -13.81 13.22 -11.52
C ILE A 44 -15.16 13.11 -10.80
N ASP A 45 -15.35 12.04 -10.04
CA ASP A 45 -16.53 11.85 -9.21
C ASP A 45 -16.52 12.79 -7.99
N MET A 46 -17.26 13.89 -8.12
CA MET A 46 -17.37 14.92 -7.10
C MET A 46 -18.35 14.52 -5.99
N THR A 47 -17.94 13.62 -5.10
CA THR A 47 -18.79 13.07 -4.03
C THR A 47 -18.21 13.26 -2.61
N ASP A 48 -19.09 13.28 -1.61
CA ASP A 48 -18.71 13.28 -0.19
C ASP A 48 -18.51 11.85 0.36
N ALA A 49 -18.22 11.73 1.66
CA ALA A 49 -17.97 10.43 2.30
C ALA A 49 -19.18 9.46 2.25
N ASN A 50 -20.37 9.94 1.93
CA ASN A 50 -21.59 9.14 1.79
C ASN A 50 -21.98 8.91 0.31
N GLY A 51 -21.09 9.25 -0.63
CA GLY A 51 -21.36 9.17 -2.07
C GLY A 51 -22.33 10.24 -2.58
N LYS A 52 -22.63 11.28 -1.80
CA LYS A 52 -23.51 12.36 -2.25
C LYS A 52 -22.73 13.34 -3.10
N ALA A 53 -23.30 13.73 -4.24
CA ALA A 53 -22.72 14.76 -5.11
C ALA A 53 -22.47 16.08 -4.35
N VAL A 54 -21.29 16.65 -4.56
CA VAL A 54 -20.83 17.95 -4.04
C VAL A 54 -20.28 18.75 -5.20
N GLU A 55 -20.64 20.03 -5.28
CA GLU A 55 -20.18 20.89 -6.37
C GLU A 55 -18.87 21.63 -6.02
N ALA A 56 -18.03 21.84 -7.03
CA ALA A 56 -17.03 22.90 -6.99
C ALA A 56 -17.68 24.25 -7.26
N PHE A 57 -17.13 25.31 -6.68
CA PHE A 57 -17.68 26.66 -6.81
C PHE A 57 -16.60 27.72 -6.81
N ILE A 58 -16.91 28.88 -7.39
CA ILE A 58 -16.02 30.05 -7.37
C ILE A 58 -16.50 31.02 -6.30
N TYR A 59 -15.59 31.44 -5.44
CA TYR A 59 -15.79 32.49 -4.44
C TYR A 59 -14.65 33.51 -4.51
N ASN A 60 -14.98 34.79 -4.74
CA ASN A 60 -14.02 35.89 -4.89
C ASN A 60 -12.90 35.63 -5.92
N GLY A 61 -13.24 35.00 -7.06
CA GLY A 61 -12.27 34.69 -8.11
C GLY A 61 -11.40 33.45 -7.85
N THR A 62 -11.62 32.76 -6.73
CA THR A 62 -10.93 31.50 -6.40
C THR A 62 -11.89 30.32 -6.53
N THR A 63 -11.44 29.26 -7.19
CA THR A 63 -12.16 27.98 -7.27
C THR A 63 -11.93 27.17 -6.00
N TYR A 64 -13.01 26.70 -5.40
CA TYR A 64 -13.01 25.79 -4.25
C TYR A 64 -13.52 24.43 -4.71
N VAL A 65 -12.78 23.39 -4.36
CA VAL A 65 -13.06 22.01 -4.74
C VAL A 65 -13.21 21.13 -3.49
N PRO A 66 -14.16 20.17 -3.47
CA PRO A 66 -14.23 19.11 -2.48
C PRO A 66 -12.90 18.36 -2.40
N ILE A 67 -12.19 18.55 -1.28
CA ILE A 67 -10.86 17.94 -1.08
C ILE A 67 -10.89 16.42 -1.19
N ARG A 68 -11.98 15.76 -0.75
CA ARG A 68 -12.14 14.31 -0.85
C ARG A 68 -12.19 13.83 -2.31
N ALA A 69 -12.98 14.49 -3.15
CA ALA A 69 -13.08 14.12 -4.57
C ALA A 69 -11.73 14.25 -5.28
N VAL A 70 -11.02 15.36 -5.02
CA VAL A 70 -9.68 15.57 -5.58
C VAL A 70 -8.70 14.54 -5.05
N SER A 71 -8.66 14.30 -3.75
CA SER A 71 -7.70 13.37 -3.13
C SER A 71 -7.93 11.93 -3.61
N ASN A 72 -9.18 11.50 -3.72
CA ASN A 72 -9.53 10.19 -4.29
C ASN A 72 -9.01 10.05 -5.73
N ALA A 73 -9.10 11.10 -6.55
CA ALA A 73 -8.57 11.08 -7.92
C ALA A 73 -7.05 10.84 -7.96
N PHE A 74 -6.31 11.35 -6.96
CA PHE A 74 -4.88 11.09 -6.79
C PHE A 74 -4.57 9.73 -6.12
N GLY A 75 -5.57 9.02 -5.59
CA GLY A 75 -5.38 7.80 -4.79
C GLY A 75 -4.92 8.09 -3.36
N ALA A 76 -5.20 9.27 -2.82
CA ALA A 76 -4.89 9.62 -1.43
C ALA A 76 -6.09 9.37 -0.52
N ASP A 77 -5.85 8.88 0.70
CA ASP A 77 -6.89 8.76 1.73
C ASP A 77 -7.06 10.07 2.52
N ILE A 78 -8.29 10.29 3.00
CA ILE A 78 -8.68 11.49 3.73
C ILE A 78 -9.29 11.14 5.08
N GLY A 79 -8.51 11.43 6.13
CA GLY A 79 -8.94 11.42 7.52
C GLY A 79 -9.60 12.74 7.94
N TYR A 80 -10.60 12.65 8.81
CA TYR A 80 -11.20 13.82 9.47
C TYR A 80 -11.36 13.58 10.97
N ASP A 81 -10.59 14.33 11.77
CA ASP A 81 -10.76 14.34 13.22
C ASP A 81 -11.75 15.44 13.62
N ARG A 82 -12.93 15.01 14.06
CA ARG A 82 -14.00 15.93 14.49
C ARG A 82 -13.65 16.74 15.73
N ASN A 83 -12.80 16.21 16.62
CA ASN A 83 -12.48 16.86 17.89
C ASN A 83 -11.54 18.06 17.67
N THR A 84 -10.55 17.88 16.78
CA THR A 84 -9.58 18.92 16.44
C THR A 84 -9.97 19.73 15.20
N GLN A 85 -11.00 19.29 14.47
CA GLN A 85 -11.39 19.82 13.16
C GLN A 85 -10.25 19.74 12.13
N THR A 86 -9.43 18.70 12.22
CA THR A 86 -8.26 18.49 11.37
C THR A 86 -8.61 17.58 10.21
N ILE A 87 -8.18 17.96 9.00
CA ILE A 87 -8.18 17.10 7.83
C ILE A 87 -6.75 16.58 7.64
N SER A 88 -6.61 15.26 7.56
CA SER A 88 -5.35 14.58 7.24
C SER A 88 -5.43 14.01 5.83
N ILE A 89 -4.35 14.11 5.08
CA ILE A 89 -4.20 13.55 3.73
C ILE A 89 -3.06 12.54 3.81
N TYR A 90 -3.32 11.30 3.39
CA TYR A 90 -2.35 10.21 3.38
C TYR A 90 -2.05 9.84 1.93
N ASP A 91 -0.76 9.72 1.61
CA ASP A 91 -0.29 9.37 0.26
C ASP A 91 -0.21 7.84 0.08
N ASP A 92 -1.37 7.21 0.19
CA ASP A 92 -1.55 5.76 0.11
C ASP A 92 -1.03 5.19 -1.22
N PHE A 93 -1.13 5.95 -2.31
CA PHE A 93 -0.71 5.48 -3.63
C PHE A 93 0.81 5.30 -3.71
N SER A 94 1.58 6.25 -3.17
CA SER A 94 3.04 6.14 -3.12
C SER A 94 3.51 4.96 -2.27
N GLU A 95 2.79 4.62 -1.20
CA GLU A 95 3.08 3.43 -0.38
C GLU A 95 2.94 2.14 -1.20
N VAL A 96 1.87 2.03 -1.99
CA VAL A 96 1.65 0.88 -2.90
C VAL A 96 2.76 0.79 -3.95
N CYS A 97 3.20 1.92 -4.51
CA CYS A 97 4.31 1.95 -5.46
C CYS A 97 5.63 1.51 -4.80
N ALA A 98 5.89 1.93 -3.56
CA ALA A 98 7.06 1.51 -2.80
C ALA A 98 7.05 0.00 -2.52
N VAL A 99 5.89 -0.56 -2.18
CA VAL A 99 5.69 -2.00 -1.96
C VAL A 99 5.96 -2.79 -3.25
N ALA A 100 5.36 -2.37 -4.37
CA ALA A 100 5.60 -2.99 -5.68
C ALA A 100 7.09 -2.96 -6.06
N HIS A 101 7.76 -1.83 -5.81
CA HIS A 101 9.19 -1.69 -6.08
C HIS A 101 10.03 -2.66 -5.25
N GLU A 102 9.78 -2.74 -3.94
CA GLU A 102 10.53 -3.62 -3.06
C GLU A 102 10.24 -5.11 -3.35
N MET A 103 9.02 -5.47 -3.77
CA MET A 103 8.72 -6.82 -4.28
C MET A 103 9.60 -7.17 -5.49
N SER A 104 9.70 -6.27 -6.47
CA SER A 104 10.56 -6.47 -7.65
C SER A 104 12.03 -6.59 -7.28
N SER A 105 12.49 -5.77 -6.33
CA SER A 105 13.86 -5.75 -5.79
C SER A 105 14.22 -7.07 -5.12
N ILE A 106 13.43 -7.50 -4.10
CA ILE A 106 13.63 -8.76 -3.39
C ILE A 106 13.66 -9.95 -4.35
N LEU A 107 12.69 -9.99 -5.27
CA LEU A 107 12.58 -11.10 -6.22
C LEU A 107 13.77 -11.13 -7.20
N SER A 108 14.27 -9.98 -7.63
CA SER A 108 15.45 -9.90 -8.51
C SER A 108 16.74 -10.34 -7.82
N ASP A 109 16.89 -9.99 -6.54
CA ASP A 109 18.03 -10.45 -5.74
C ASP A 109 17.97 -11.97 -5.55
N TYR A 110 16.80 -12.52 -5.22
CA TYR A 110 16.65 -13.97 -5.07
C TYR A 110 16.91 -14.71 -6.40
N TYR A 111 16.29 -14.25 -7.49
CA TYR A 111 16.53 -14.81 -8.82
C TYR A 111 18.03 -14.82 -9.19
N SER A 112 18.73 -13.71 -8.91
CA SER A 112 20.17 -13.58 -9.20
C SER A 112 21.00 -14.59 -8.42
N ILE A 113 20.69 -14.83 -7.14
CA ILE A 113 21.36 -15.85 -6.33
C ILE A 113 21.14 -17.23 -6.95
N VAL A 114 19.89 -17.62 -7.21
CA VAL A 114 19.61 -18.96 -7.76
C VAL A 114 20.25 -19.13 -9.15
N LEU A 115 20.24 -18.10 -9.98
CA LEU A 115 20.86 -18.11 -11.32
C LEU A 115 22.38 -18.35 -11.25
N MET A 116 23.08 -17.72 -10.30
CA MET A 116 24.54 -17.89 -10.16
C MET A 116 24.94 -19.35 -9.91
N GLU A 117 24.06 -20.14 -9.33
CA GLU A 117 24.34 -21.49 -8.86
C GLU A 117 24.28 -22.54 -9.98
N LEU A 118 23.78 -22.15 -11.16
CA LEU A 118 24.01 -22.91 -12.40
C LEU A 118 25.50 -23.14 -12.66
N THR A 119 26.37 -22.20 -12.25
CA THR A 119 27.82 -22.39 -12.39
C THR A 119 28.37 -23.46 -11.46
N GLY A 120 27.80 -23.59 -10.24
CA GLY A 120 28.13 -24.66 -9.28
C GLY A 120 27.68 -26.02 -9.78
N VAL A 121 26.55 -26.10 -10.50
CA VAL A 121 26.14 -27.34 -11.17
C VAL A 121 27.03 -27.68 -12.37
N ALA A 122 27.49 -26.68 -13.13
CA ALA A 122 28.39 -26.89 -14.26
C ALA A 122 29.82 -27.27 -13.84
N ASN A 123 30.23 -26.92 -12.62
CA ASN A 123 31.53 -27.25 -12.04
C ASN A 123 31.36 -27.79 -10.62
N GLU A 124 31.21 -29.12 -10.49
CA GLU A 124 30.97 -29.84 -9.23
C GLU A 124 31.95 -29.44 -8.09
N ASN A 125 33.21 -29.13 -8.41
CA ASN A 125 34.22 -28.70 -7.43
C ASN A 125 34.05 -27.26 -6.91
N ALA A 126 33.09 -26.51 -7.44
CA ALA A 126 32.79 -25.13 -7.07
C ALA A 126 31.43 -24.96 -6.37
N ALA A 127 30.63 -26.03 -6.26
CA ALA A 127 29.32 -25.97 -5.61
C ALA A 127 29.46 -25.77 -4.09
N ASN A 128 28.97 -24.64 -3.60
CA ASN A 128 28.94 -24.29 -2.18
C ASN A 128 27.50 -24.01 -1.75
N SER A 129 27.20 -24.10 -0.45
CA SER A 129 25.86 -23.77 0.05
C SER A 129 25.53 -22.30 -0.18
N MET A 130 24.28 -22.03 -0.59
CA MET A 130 23.76 -20.68 -0.79
C MET A 130 22.98 -20.15 0.43
N LYS A 131 22.88 -20.94 1.52
CA LYS A 131 22.05 -20.62 2.69
C LYS A 131 22.35 -19.26 3.32
N ASP A 132 23.63 -18.89 3.43
CA ASP A 132 24.00 -17.62 4.05
C ASP A 132 23.52 -16.43 3.21
N ALA A 133 23.58 -16.54 1.88
CA ALA A 133 23.08 -15.51 0.96
C ALA A 133 21.54 -15.42 1.00
N VAL A 134 20.85 -16.56 1.13
CA VAL A 134 19.38 -16.59 1.21
C VAL A 134 18.86 -16.11 2.56
N ALA A 135 19.60 -16.30 3.66
CA ALA A 135 19.15 -15.91 5.01
C ALA A 135 18.90 -14.40 5.14
N GLU A 136 19.69 -13.55 4.45
CA GLU A 136 19.46 -12.11 4.41
C GLU A 136 18.17 -11.75 3.65
N LEU A 137 17.84 -12.50 2.60
CA LEU A 137 16.60 -12.33 1.84
C LEU A 137 15.37 -12.81 2.61
N ASP A 138 15.47 -13.90 3.37
CA ASP A 138 14.35 -14.41 4.18
C ASP A 138 13.79 -13.31 5.10
N THR A 139 14.68 -12.53 5.72
CA THR A 139 14.27 -11.39 6.57
C THR A 139 13.52 -10.31 5.78
N ARG A 140 13.95 -10.01 4.55
CA ARG A 140 13.28 -9.03 3.69
C ARG A 140 11.93 -9.54 3.19
N ILE A 141 11.85 -10.83 2.86
CA ILE A 141 10.61 -11.51 2.45
C ILE A 141 9.60 -11.50 3.60
N ASP A 142 10.02 -11.81 4.82
CA ASP A 142 9.14 -11.79 6.01
C ASP A 142 8.61 -10.37 6.27
N ASN A 143 9.49 -9.37 6.28
CA ASN A 143 9.08 -7.96 6.43
C ASN A 143 8.10 -7.52 5.33
N MET A 144 8.27 -8.04 4.10
CA MET A 144 7.35 -7.76 3.00
C MET A 144 5.97 -8.36 3.23
N TYR A 145 5.88 -9.62 3.70
CA TYR A 145 4.60 -10.23 4.05
C TYR A 145 3.92 -9.53 5.23
N ASP A 146 4.68 -9.12 6.25
CA ASP A 146 4.16 -8.32 7.36
C ASP A 146 3.60 -6.98 6.87
N THR A 147 4.26 -6.36 5.87
CA THR A 147 3.78 -5.13 5.22
C THR A 147 2.46 -5.37 4.50
N PHE A 148 2.32 -6.47 3.74
CA PHE A 148 1.04 -6.80 3.09
C PHE A 148 -0.09 -6.98 4.10
N ILE A 149 0.19 -7.64 5.21
CA ILE A 149 -0.80 -7.85 6.29
C ILE A 149 -1.18 -6.51 6.91
N TYR A 150 -0.21 -5.64 7.18
CA TYR A 150 -0.45 -4.33 7.76
C TYR A 150 -1.31 -3.44 6.86
N LEU A 151 -0.98 -3.35 5.57
CA LEU A 151 -1.74 -2.53 4.61
C LEU A 151 -3.18 -3.01 4.39
N ASN A 152 -3.46 -4.30 4.65
CA ASN A 152 -4.79 -4.88 4.58
C ASN A 152 -5.52 -4.93 5.95
N SER A 153 -4.89 -4.43 7.02
CA SER A 153 -5.46 -4.39 8.37
C SER A 153 -6.27 -3.12 8.61
N GLU A 154 -7.08 -3.07 9.68
CA GLU A 154 -7.82 -1.85 10.06
C GLU A 154 -6.89 -0.70 10.46
N ASP A 155 -5.73 -1.00 11.04
CA ASP A 155 -4.79 0.00 11.56
C ASP A 155 -3.89 0.61 10.48
N GLY A 156 -3.57 -0.16 9.43
CA GLY A 156 -2.75 0.27 8.31
C GLY A 156 -3.51 0.64 7.05
N SER A 157 -4.67 -0.01 6.83
CA SER A 157 -5.62 0.14 5.72
C SER A 157 -5.20 1.13 4.62
N ASN A 158 -4.70 0.61 3.52
CA ASN A 158 -4.39 1.41 2.34
C ASN A 158 -5.51 1.33 1.30
N THR A 159 -6.02 2.47 0.87
CA THR A 159 -7.16 2.57 -0.07
C THR A 159 -6.87 2.00 -1.45
N ASN A 160 -5.60 1.90 -1.84
CA ASN A 160 -5.15 1.37 -3.14
C ASN A 160 -4.63 -0.07 -3.05
N PHE A 161 -4.70 -0.73 -1.89
CA PHE A 161 -4.13 -2.07 -1.70
C PHE A 161 -4.60 -3.09 -2.74
N ASN A 162 -5.84 -2.95 -3.23
CA ASN A 162 -6.40 -3.84 -4.24
C ASN A 162 -5.58 -3.86 -5.55
N LEU A 163 -4.84 -2.80 -5.88
CA LEU A 163 -3.94 -2.74 -7.04
C LEU A 163 -2.82 -3.79 -6.95
N LEU A 164 -2.47 -4.24 -5.74
CA LEU A 164 -1.42 -5.23 -5.51
C LEU A 164 -1.93 -6.68 -5.47
N SER A 165 -3.24 -6.92 -5.63
CA SER A 165 -3.84 -8.25 -5.45
C SER A 165 -3.21 -9.31 -6.37
N GLU A 166 -3.10 -9.04 -7.67
CA GLU A 166 -2.42 -9.95 -8.60
C GLU A 166 -0.89 -9.97 -8.38
N PRO A 167 -0.19 -8.82 -8.33
CA PRO A 167 1.24 -8.78 -8.07
C PRO A 167 1.68 -9.59 -6.85
N ILE A 168 0.96 -9.48 -5.72
CA ILE A 168 1.27 -10.21 -4.48
C ILE A 168 1.17 -11.72 -4.70
N ASN A 169 0.13 -12.18 -5.41
CA ASN A 169 -0.04 -13.61 -5.69
C ASN A 169 1.10 -14.15 -6.58
N LYS A 170 1.48 -13.39 -7.61
CA LYS A 170 2.57 -13.77 -8.52
C LYS A 170 3.92 -13.74 -7.82
N TYR A 171 4.19 -12.70 -7.04
CA TYR A 171 5.37 -12.60 -6.18
C TYR A 171 5.47 -13.78 -5.21
N HIS A 172 4.39 -14.13 -4.52
CA HIS A 172 4.36 -15.29 -3.63
C HIS A 172 4.72 -16.58 -4.38
N THR A 173 4.12 -16.81 -5.55
CA THR A 173 4.41 -17.97 -6.39
C THR A 173 5.89 -18.02 -6.78
N ALA A 174 6.46 -16.90 -7.23
CA ALA A 174 7.86 -16.80 -7.59
C ALA A 174 8.80 -17.06 -6.41
N ILE A 175 8.53 -16.49 -5.22
CA ILE A 175 9.30 -16.77 -4.00
C ILE A 175 9.28 -18.26 -3.65
N MET A 176 8.12 -18.92 -3.76
CA MET A 176 8.00 -20.37 -3.50
C MET A 176 8.77 -21.21 -4.52
N SER A 177 8.81 -20.80 -5.78
CA SER A 177 9.63 -21.44 -6.81
C SER A 177 11.13 -21.31 -6.49
N CYS A 178 11.59 -20.13 -6.07
CA CYS A 178 12.97 -19.88 -5.66
C CYS A 178 13.35 -20.75 -4.46
N LEU A 179 12.50 -20.81 -3.43
CA LEU A 179 12.70 -21.67 -2.27
C LEU A 179 12.84 -23.16 -2.66
N THR A 180 12.02 -23.61 -3.61
CA THR A 180 12.08 -24.98 -4.12
C THR A 180 13.39 -25.25 -4.87
N ALA A 181 13.84 -24.30 -5.69
CA ALA A 181 15.14 -24.38 -6.36
C ALA A 181 16.30 -24.40 -5.35
N THR A 182 16.30 -23.49 -4.36
CA THR A 182 17.26 -23.45 -3.25
C THR A 182 17.36 -24.82 -2.55
N GLN A 183 16.23 -25.42 -2.17
CA GLN A 183 16.23 -26.73 -1.51
C GLN A 183 16.83 -27.84 -2.39
N SER A 184 16.52 -27.84 -3.68
CA SER A 184 17.11 -28.81 -4.62
C SER A 184 18.60 -28.60 -4.84
N TYR A 185 19.07 -27.36 -4.83
CA TYR A 185 20.50 -27.06 -4.91
C TYR A 185 21.25 -27.49 -3.66
N GLU A 186 20.72 -27.20 -2.47
CA GLU A 186 21.32 -27.67 -1.20
C GLU A 186 21.40 -29.20 -1.14
N THR A 187 20.42 -29.89 -1.73
CA THR A 187 20.45 -31.34 -1.90
C THR A 187 21.58 -31.78 -2.84
N PHE A 188 21.83 -31.04 -3.92
CA PHE A 188 22.95 -31.26 -4.83
C PHE A 188 24.31 -31.00 -4.15
N VAL A 189 24.46 -29.90 -3.41
CA VAL A 189 25.68 -29.58 -2.65
C VAL A 189 26.02 -30.71 -1.66
N GLY A 190 25.02 -31.25 -0.96
CA GLY A 190 25.22 -32.34 0.00
C GLY A 190 25.50 -33.72 -0.65
N ASN A 191 25.10 -33.92 -1.91
CA ASN A 191 25.31 -35.15 -2.66
C ASN A 191 25.38 -34.85 -4.17
N GLN A 192 26.58 -34.58 -4.65
CA GLN A 192 26.83 -34.18 -6.03
C GLN A 192 26.67 -35.38 -6.97
N ASN A 193 25.57 -35.40 -7.71
CA ASN A 193 25.30 -36.37 -8.76
C ASN A 193 24.36 -35.78 -9.82
N SER A 194 24.35 -36.38 -11.01
CA SER A 194 23.59 -35.87 -12.16
C SER A 194 22.08 -35.80 -11.92
N TYR A 195 21.53 -36.67 -11.07
CA TYR A 195 20.10 -36.63 -10.75
C TYR A 195 19.75 -35.37 -9.94
N ASN A 196 20.52 -35.07 -8.89
CA ASN A 196 20.31 -33.88 -8.08
C ASN A 196 20.60 -32.58 -8.88
N ALA A 197 21.62 -32.60 -9.74
CA ALA A 197 21.90 -31.50 -10.66
C ALA A 197 20.72 -31.21 -11.59
N ASN A 198 20.20 -32.24 -12.28
CA ASN A 198 19.05 -32.07 -13.18
C ASN A 198 17.80 -31.61 -12.42
N LYS A 199 17.56 -32.13 -11.21
CA LYS A 199 16.44 -31.69 -10.37
C LYS A 199 16.51 -30.20 -10.04
N PHE A 200 17.71 -29.68 -9.75
CA PHE A 200 17.88 -28.23 -9.57
C PHE A 200 17.61 -27.46 -10.86
N ILE A 201 18.14 -27.91 -12.00
CA ILE A 201 17.92 -27.26 -13.30
C ILE A 201 16.43 -27.22 -13.65
N ASP A 202 15.70 -28.33 -13.43
CA ASP A 202 14.26 -28.40 -13.67
C ASP A 202 13.49 -27.38 -12.81
N ASN A 203 13.84 -27.28 -11.51
CA ASN A 203 13.25 -26.29 -10.62
C ASN A 203 13.65 -24.86 -11.00
N PHE A 204 14.87 -24.64 -11.48
CA PHE A 204 15.33 -23.35 -11.94
C PHE A 204 14.56 -22.87 -13.18
N HIS A 205 14.19 -23.77 -14.10
CA HIS A 205 13.32 -23.39 -15.22
C HIS A 205 11.96 -22.86 -14.74
N VAL A 206 11.38 -23.47 -13.69
CA VAL A 206 10.14 -22.96 -13.07
C VAL A 206 10.37 -21.56 -12.48
N VAL A 207 11.52 -21.34 -11.81
CA VAL A 207 11.90 -20.02 -11.30
C VAL A 207 11.93 -18.96 -12.40
N VAL A 208 12.46 -19.27 -13.59
CA VAL A 208 12.50 -18.32 -14.72
C VAL A 208 11.09 -17.89 -15.14
N ASP A 209 10.17 -18.85 -15.29
CA ASP A 209 8.80 -18.58 -15.72
C ASP A 209 8.03 -17.77 -14.67
N ASP A 210 8.10 -18.19 -13.40
CA ASP A 210 7.41 -17.51 -12.30
C ASP A 210 8.01 -16.12 -12.00
N TYR A 211 9.34 -15.96 -12.11
CA TYR A 211 10.02 -14.67 -12.02
C TYR A 211 9.49 -13.70 -13.09
N ALA A 212 9.46 -14.13 -14.35
CA ALA A 212 9.00 -13.29 -15.45
C ALA A 212 7.52 -12.89 -15.27
N ALA A 213 6.67 -13.83 -14.86
CA ALA A 213 5.26 -13.56 -14.59
C ALA A 213 5.05 -12.56 -13.44
N ALA A 214 5.82 -12.69 -12.35
CA ALA A 214 5.76 -11.76 -11.22
C ALA A 214 6.29 -10.38 -11.56
N GLN A 215 7.43 -10.29 -12.26
CA GLN A 215 7.96 -8.98 -12.70
C GLN A 215 7.01 -8.27 -13.65
N THR A 216 6.34 -9.01 -14.55
CA THR A 216 5.33 -8.42 -15.44
C THR A 216 4.18 -7.84 -14.63
N ALA A 217 3.55 -8.64 -13.76
CA ALA A 217 2.44 -8.17 -12.94
C ALA A 217 2.82 -6.97 -12.05
N ILE A 218 4.05 -6.95 -11.50
CA ILE A 218 4.56 -5.82 -10.74
C ILE A 218 4.78 -4.58 -11.63
N SER A 219 5.32 -4.75 -12.84
CA SER A 219 5.50 -3.67 -13.82
C SER A 219 4.17 -3.06 -14.24
N ASP A 220 3.13 -3.88 -14.40
CA ASP A 220 1.79 -3.42 -14.78
C ASP A 220 1.21 -2.42 -13.76
N VAL A 221 1.52 -2.57 -12.46
CA VAL A 221 1.17 -1.54 -11.45
C VAL A 221 1.80 -0.20 -11.80
N PHE A 222 3.06 -0.19 -12.23
CA PHE A 222 3.74 1.03 -12.60
C PHE A 222 3.25 1.57 -13.92
N GLU A 223 3.06 0.74 -14.93
CA GLU A 223 2.64 1.16 -16.25
C GLU A 223 1.21 1.70 -16.19
N GLU A 224 0.25 0.89 -15.75
CA GLU A 224 -1.17 1.24 -15.78
C GLU A 224 -1.53 2.36 -14.79
N TYR A 225 -0.90 2.38 -13.60
CA TYR A 225 -1.33 3.26 -12.52
C TYR A 225 -0.35 4.39 -12.16
N SER A 226 0.95 4.27 -12.46
CA SER A 226 1.96 5.27 -12.05
C SER A 226 2.57 6.10 -13.20
N LEU A 227 2.84 5.49 -14.35
CA LEU A 227 3.59 6.12 -15.45
C LEU A 227 2.65 6.75 -16.48
N TRP A 228 1.57 6.06 -16.85
CA TRP A 228 0.62 6.58 -17.84
C TRP A 228 -0.44 7.49 -17.23
N ARG A 229 -0.74 7.33 -15.93
CA ARG A 229 -1.66 8.23 -15.20
C ARG A 229 -1.17 9.68 -15.22
N ASP A 230 0.13 9.96 -15.27
CA ASP A 230 0.64 11.33 -15.26
C ASP A 230 0.83 11.95 -16.66
N LEU A 231 0.64 11.17 -17.75
CA LEU A 231 1.03 11.59 -19.10
C LEU A 231 -0.12 12.07 -20.00
N GLY A 232 -1.39 11.94 -19.57
CA GLY A 232 -2.53 12.67 -20.16
C GLY A 232 -2.65 12.64 -21.70
N PHE A 233 -2.38 11.50 -22.34
CA PHE A 233 -2.59 11.31 -23.78
C PHE A 233 -4.01 10.84 -24.10
#